data_AF-A0A9D5MLL8-F1
#
_entry.id   AF-A0A9D5MLL8-F1
#
_cell.length_a   1.000
_cell.length_b   1.000
_cell.length_c   1.000
_cell.angle_alpha   90.00
_cell.angle_beta   90.00
_cell.angle_gamma   90.00
#
_symmetry.space_group_name_H-M   'P 1'
#
loop_
_entity.id
_entity.type
_entity.pdbx_description
1 polymer ?
#
loop_
_entity_poly.entity_id
_entity_poly.type
_entity_poly.pdbx_seq_one_letter_code
_entity_poly.pdbx_strand_id
1 'polypeptide(L)'
;MKAYLIGGDSREKYLAYRLERKGIEILHPEQVGRLKDKRVEMILLPMPVTMDHFTVKATEGQKKVNLKEVLEITEKGMLIFGGMFPEDFKKALEEKGAIVHDFMQMDDIAIRNAVATAEGAIAEAIYMSNEVLHGQEVLVLGYGRCAEVLADKLKGMSAKVTVMARRGEARSRAWTFGNEMLEFGDIRELEKFHYIFNTVPAVCITREWIDCMNRYCCIIDIASKPGGTDFDYCSKKGIRAKLCSSLPGRYAPKSSGELLARKIESIIKETIGEGYEEMPF
;
A
#
# COMPACT_ATOMS: atom_id res chain seq x y z
N MET A 1 14.27 -1.79 25.00
CA MET A 1 13.05 -2.39 24.41
C MET A 1 13.48 -3.38 23.35
N LYS A 2 12.83 -4.53 23.31
CA LYS A 2 13.02 -5.60 22.31
C LYS A 2 11.76 -5.75 21.47
N ALA A 3 11.94 -6.03 20.19
CA ALA A 3 10.83 -6.26 19.28
C ALA A 3 11.05 -7.50 18.41
N TYR A 4 10.01 -8.31 18.20
CA TYR A 4 10.04 -9.28 17.12
C TYR A 4 9.69 -8.60 15.80
N LEU A 5 10.52 -8.80 14.77
CA LEU A 5 10.15 -8.46 13.40
C LEU A 5 9.87 -9.74 12.61
N ILE A 6 8.59 -9.96 12.26
CA ILE A 6 8.12 -11.21 11.68
C ILE A 6 7.71 -10.99 10.23
N GLY A 7 8.44 -11.58 9.29
CA GLY A 7 8.12 -11.54 7.86
C GLY A 7 8.41 -10.21 7.18
N GLY A 8 7.55 -9.85 6.22
CA GLY A 8 7.58 -8.61 5.45
C GLY A 8 8.33 -8.66 4.13
N ASP A 9 8.63 -7.47 3.62
CA ASP A 9 9.42 -7.21 2.43
C ASP A 9 10.56 -6.23 2.74
N SER A 10 11.12 -5.58 1.72
CA SER A 10 12.25 -4.67 1.89
C SER A 10 11.96 -3.50 2.83
N ARG A 11 10.68 -3.12 3.04
CA ARG A 11 10.32 -2.05 4.00
C ARG A 11 10.71 -2.41 5.43
N GLU A 12 10.44 -3.64 5.84
CA GLU A 12 10.72 -4.12 7.20
C GLU A 12 12.22 -4.10 7.51
N LYS A 13 13.09 -4.29 6.50
CA LYS A 13 14.55 -4.13 6.66
C LYS A 13 14.94 -2.69 7.01
N TYR A 14 14.39 -1.71 6.32
CA TYR A 14 14.66 -0.29 6.60
C TYR A 14 14.01 0.20 7.90
N LEU A 15 12.83 -0.34 8.21
CA LEU A 15 12.15 -0.13 9.49
C LEU A 15 13.05 -0.62 10.63
N ALA A 16 13.50 -1.88 10.59
CA ALA A 16 14.38 -2.47 11.61
C ALA A 16 15.67 -1.66 11.77
N TYR A 17 16.38 -1.40 10.67
CA TYR A 17 17.62 -0.62 10.69
C TYR A 17 17.45 0.74 11.39
N ARG A 18 16.31 1.40 11.17
CA ARG A 18 16.02 2.68 11.82
C ARG A 18 15.76 2.52 13.33
N LEU A 19 14.96 1.53 13.72
CA LEU A 19 14.64 1.28 15.13
C LEU A 19 15.87 0.81 15.93
N GLU A 20 16.75 0.00 15.33
CA GLU A 20 18.02 -0.43 15.95
C GLU A 20 18.92 0.76 16.27
N ARG A 21 18.99 1.74 15.36
CA ARG A 21 19.72 3.01 15.60
C ARG A 21 19.10 3.87 16.70
N LYS A 22 17.90 3.54 17.16
CA LYS A 22 17.22 4.16 18.32
C LYS A 22 17.30 3.29 19.58
N GLY A 23 18.13 2.24 19.58
CA GLY A 23 18.35 1.37 20.73
C GLY A 23 17.28 0.30 20.93
N ILE A 24 16.40 0.08 19.95
CA ILE A 24 15.44 -1.03 20.00
C ILE A 24 16.11 -2.27 19.42
N GLU A 25 16.24 -3.32 20.22
CA GLU A 25 16.80 -4.59 19.78
C GLU A 25 15.76 -5.35 18.95
N ILE A 26 16.05 -5.62 17.68
CA ILE A 26 15.16 -6.33 16.76
C ILE A 26 15.56 -7.81 16.70
N LEU A 27 14.61 -8.68 17.04
CA LEU A 27 14.76 -10.13 16.98
C LEU A 27 14.00 -10.68 15.77
N HIS A 28 14.69 -11.45 14.93
CA HIS A 28 14.07 -12.13 13.81
C HIS A 28 13.75 -13.60 14.15
N PRO A 29 12.55 -14.12 13.79
CA PRO A 29 12.19 -15.52 14.01
C PRO A 29 13.21 -16.53 13.49
N GLU A 30 13.93 -16.19 12.40
CA GLU A 30 14.99 -16.98 11.81
C GLU A 30 16.22 -17.11 12.73
N GLN A 31 16.46 -16.12 13.59
CA GLN A 31 17.62 -16.06 14.48
C GLN A 31 17.36 -16.71 15.84
N VAL A 32 16.12 -16.64 16.33
CA VAL A 32 15.75 -17.14 17.68
C VAL A 32 15.21 -18.58 17.69
N GLY A 33 14.94 -19.18 16.52
CA GLY A 33 14.47 -20.56 16.36
C GLY A 33 13.01 -20.79 16.78
N ARG A 34 12.65 -20.42 18.02
CA ARG A 34 11.27 -20.33 18.52
C ARG A 34 11.03 -18.97 19.18
N LEU A 35 9.90 -18.36 18.87
CA LEU A 35 9.41 -17.16 19.54
C LEU A 35 9.10 -17.52 21.00
N LYS A 36 10.01 -17.18 21.92
CA LYS A 36 9.92 -17.59 23.35
C LYS A 36 10.46 -16.55 24.33
N ASP A 37 11.19 -15.55 23.85
CA ASP A 37 11.69 -14.50 24.74
C ASP A 37 10.51 -13.66 25.26
N LYS A 38 10.22 -13.81 26.55
CA LYS A 38 9.16 -13.09 27.28
C LYS A 38 9.51 -11.64 27.60
N ARG A 39 10.71 -11.18 27.24
CA ARG A 39 11.14 -9.78 27.40
C ARG A 39 10.83 -8.93 26.16
N VAL A 40 10.12 -9.48 25.18
CA VAL A 40 9.71 -8.72 23.99
C VAL A 40 8.47 -7.90 24.33
N GLU A 41 8.59 -6.58 24.21
CA GLU A 41 7.48 -5.66 24.47
C GLU A 41 6.69 -5.32 23.18
N MET A 42 7.26 -5.62 22.00
CA MET A 42 6.71 -5.21 20.72
C MET A 42 6.75 -6.31 19.64
N ILE A 43 5.71 -6.41 18.82
CA ILE A 43 5.68 -7.24 17.62
C ILE A 43 5.47 -6.34 16.39
N LEU A 44 6.37 -6.46 15.43
CA LEU A 44 6.36 -5.75 14.16
C LEU A 44 5.98 -6.74 13.05
N LEU A 45 4.81 -6.49 12.46
CA LEU A 45 4.23 -7.25 11.37
C LEU A 45 4.20 -6.40 10.10
N PRO A 46 4.13 -7.02 8.92
CA PRO A 46 4.14 -6.29 7.67
C PRO A 46 2.80 -5.61 7.36
N MET A 47 2.81 -4.80 6.30
CA MET A 47 1.60 -4.21 5.72
C MET A 47 1.47 -4.58 4.23
N PRO A 48 0.50 -5.43 3.84
CA PRO A 48 -0.47 -6.11 4.70
C PRO A 48 0.18 -7.18 5.60
N VAL A 49 -0.46 -7.49 6.74
CA VAL A 49 0.00 -8.52 7.68
C VAL A 49 0.02 -9.91 7.02
N THR A 50 -0.98 -10.21 6.20
CA THR A 50 -1.12 -11.50 5.53
C THR A 50 -1.69 -11.31 4.12
N MET A 51 -1.38 -12.25 3.23
CA MET A 51 -1.94 -12.32 1.88
C MET A 51 -2.89 -13.53 1.69
N ASP A 52 -2.85 -14.49 2.61
CA ASP A 52 -3.58 -15.77 2.53
C ASP A 52 -4.53 -15.98 3.72
N HIS A 53 -4.55 -15.06 4.69
CA HIS A 53 -5.29 -15.15 5.95
C HIS A 53 -4.81 -16.23 6.94
N PHE A 54 -3.70 -16.91 6.66
CA PHE A 54 -3.17 -18.00 7.51
C PHE A 54 -1.74 -17.73 7.99
N THR A 55 -0.91 -17.11 7.17
CA THR A 55 0.51 -16.87 7.44
C THR A 55 0.85 -15.38 7.38
N VAL A 56 1.80 -14.96 8.20
CA VAL A 56 2.38 -13.61 8.09
C VAL A 56 3.06 -13.50 6.73
N LYS A 57 2.81 -12.39 6.02
CA LYS A 57 3.41 -12.11 4.70
C LYS A 57 4.92 -12.24 4.83
N ALA A 58 5.54 -13.00 3.94
CA ALA A 58 6.98 -13.23 3.92
C ALA A 58 7.49 -13.25 2.48
N THR A 59 8.70 -12.75 2.26
CA THR A 59 9.44 -12.87 0.99
C THR A 59 10.16 -14.23 0.90
N GLU A 60 10.60 -14.58 -0.31
CA GLU A 60 11.32 -15.83 -0.55
C GLU A 60 12.56 -15.94 0.34
N GLY A 61 12.74 -17.11 0.96
CA GLY A 61 13.83 -17.38 1.90
C GLY A 61 13.52 -17.01 3.36
N GLN A 62 12.44 -16.28 3.66
CA GLN A 62 12.00 -16.03 5.04
C GLN A 62 11.18 -17.19 5.60
N LYS A 63 11.20 -17.37 6.93
CA LYS A 63 10.38 -18.38 7.60
C LYS A 63 8.91 -17.95 7.54
N LYS A 64 8.05 -18.83 7.02
CA LYS A 64 6.60 -18.63 7.10
C LYS A 64 6.15 -18.88 8.53
N VAL A 65 5.59 -17.86 9.17
CA VAL A 65 5.06 -17.91 10.54
C VAL A 65 3.54 -17.89 10.47
N ASN A 66 2.88 -18.84 11.14
CA ASN A 66 1.43 -18.87 11.21
C ASN A 66 0.90 -17.74 12.10
N LEU A 67 -0.27 -17.17 11.77
CA LEU A 67 -0.90 -16.17 12.63
C LEU A 67 -1.17 -16.71 14.05
N LYS A 68 -1.42 -18.03 14.20
CA LYS A 68 -1.55 -18.69 15.50
C LYS A 68 -0.26 -18.62 16.33
N GLU A 69 0.91 -18.75 15.70
CA GLU A 69 2.19 -18.63 16.41
C GLU A 69 2.38 -17.19 16.94
N VAL A 70 1.91 -16.18 16.21
CA VAL A 70 1.91 -14.79 16.69
C VAL A 70 0.97 -14.63 17.89
N LEU A 71 -0.23 -15.24 17.85
CA LEU A 71 -1.16 -15.23 18.99
C LEU A 71 -0.56 -15.91 20.22
N GLU A 72 0.12 -17.04 20.05
CA GLU A 72 0.74 -17.80 21.15
C GLU A 72 1.75 -16.98 21.94
N ILE A 73 2.52 -16.12 21.28
CA ILE A 73 3.51 -15.25 21.93
C ILE A 73 2.96 -13.90 22.39
N THR A 74 1.73 -13.56 22.00
CA THR A 74 1.13 -12.29 22.36
C THR A 74 0.72 -12.30 23.84
N GLU A 75 1.30 -11.38 24.60
CA GLU A 75 1.01 -11.15 26.02
C GLU A 75 0.33 -9.78 26.24
N LYS A 76 -0.33 -9.63 27.38
CA LYS A 76 -1.04 -8.40 27.75
C LYS A 76 -0.07 -7.22 27.81
N GLY A 77 -0.46 -6.09 27.21
CA GLY A 77 0.32 -4.86 27.17
C GLY A 77 1.36 -4.79 26.05
N MET A 78 1.55 -5.86 25.27
CA MET A 78 2.43 -5.80 24.11
C MET A 78 1.91 -4.82 23.05
N LEU A 79 2.82 -4.04 22.46
CA LEU A 79 2.53 -3.19 21.32
C LEU A 79 2.65 -4.01 20.03
N ILE A 80 1.62 -4.03 19.19
CA ILE A 80 1.65 -4.76 17.92
C ILE A 80 1.41 -3.80 16.78
N PHE A 81 2.40 -3.68 15.91
CA PHE A 81 2.34 -2.82 14.73
C PHE A 81 2.25 -3.67 13.47
N GLY A 82 1.43 -3.25 12.52
CA GLY A 82 1.31 -3.85 11.21
C GLY A 82 0.32 -3.07 10.37
N GLY A 83 -0.14 -3.61 9.24
CA GLY A 83 -1.24 -2.96 8.53
C GLY A 83 -2.17 -3.92 7.83
N MET A 84 -3.42 -3.50 7.65
CA MET A 84 -4.48 -4.31 7.03
C MET A 84 -4.64 -5.67 7.74
N PHE A 85 -4.84 -5.64 9.05
CA PHE A 85 -5.07 -6.87 9.81
C PHE A 85 -6.40 -7.52 9.39
N PRO A 86 -6.48 -8.86 9.27
CA PRO A 86 -7.76 -9.55 9.27
C PRO A 86 -8.52 -9.25 10.57
N GLU A 87 -9.82 -8.95 10.47
CA GLU A 87 -10.62 -8.51 11.62
C GLU A 87 -10.60 -9.51 12.79
N ASP A 88 -10.79 -10.80 12.50
CA ASP A 88 -10.78 -11.85 13.52
C ASP A 88 -9.40 -12.00 14.20
N PHE A 89 -8.32 -11.84 13.43
CA PHE A 89 -6.97 -11.88 13.96
C PHE A 89 -6.68 -10.67 14.85
N LYS A 90 -7.09 -9.48 14.42
CA LYS A 90 -6.96 -8.26 15.21
C LYS A 90 -7.69 -8.37 16.55
N LYS A 91 -8.95 -8.82 16.53
CA LYS A 91 -9.72 -9.05 17.75
C LYS A 91 -9.06 -10.05 18.69
N ALA A 92 -8.55 -11.17 18.17
CA ALA A 92 -7.88 -12.17 18.99
C ALA A 92 -6.59 -11.64 19.68
N LEU A 93 -5.87 -10.69 19.05
CA LEU A 93 -4.74 -10.01 19.67
C LEU A 93 -5.21 -9.06 20.78
N GLU A 94 -6.26 -8.28 20.52
CA GLU A 94 -6.84 -7.33 21.49
C GLU A 94 -7.47 -8.05 22.70
N GLU A 95 -8.10 -9.20 22.50
CA GLU A 95 -8.65 -10.07 23.57
C GLU A 95 -7.56 -10.61 24.50
N LYS A 96 -6.34 -10.82 23.98
CA LYS A 96 -5.15 -11.13 24.80
C LYS A 96 -4.60 -9.92 25.56
N GLY A 97 -5.19 -8.74 25.35
CA GLY A 97 -4.82 -7.48 25.98
C GLY A 97 -3.63 -6.78 25.32
N ALA A 98 -3.31 -7.12 24.06
CA ALA A 98 -2.32 -6.37 23.28
C ALA A 98 -2.92 -5.07 22.74
N ILE A 99 -2.05 -4.09 22.48
CA ILE A 99 -2.42 -2.80 21.89
C ILE A 99 -2.04 -2.85 20.42
N VAL A 100 -3.03 -2.95 19.53
CA VAL A 100 -2.82 -3.16 18.09
C VAL A 100 -2.91 -1.83 17.33
N HIS A 101 -1.85 -1.51 16.60
CA HIS A 101 -1.72 -0.35 15.74
C HIS A 101 -1.73 -0.77 14.27
N ASP A 102 -2.85 -0.50 13.58
CA ASP A 102 -2.97 -0.72 12.14
C ASP A 102 -2.57 0.54 11.37
N PHE A 103 -1.41 0.50 10.72
CA PHE A 103 -0.88 1.60 9.92
C PHE A 103 -1.82 2.06 8.81
N MET A 104 -2.67 1.18 8.26
CA MET A 104 -3.59 1.53 7.19
C MET A 104 -4.76 2.39 7.70
N GLN A 105 -5.05 2.33 9.00
CA GLN A 105 -6.06 3.17 9.67
C GLN A 105 -5.49 4.53 10.11
N MET A 106 -4.19 4.77 9.93
CA MET A 106 -3.53 6.04 10.26
C MET A 106 -3.46 6.93 9.01
N ASP A 107 -4.19 8.05 9.03
CA ASP A 107 -4.33 8.91 7.85
C ASP A 107 -3.00 9.50 7.36
N ASP A 108 -2.11 9.90 8.27
CA ASP A 108 -0.78 10.42 7.94
C ASP A 108 0.08 9.38 7.19
N ILE A 109 -0.03 8.12 7.57
CA ILE A 109 0.66 7.01 6.90
C ILE A 109 0.01 6.69 5.55
N ALA A 110 -1.31 6.61 5.51
CA ALA A 110 -2.03 6.32 4.27
C ALA A 110 -1.79 7.40 3.19
N ILE A 111 -1.80 8.68 3.57
CA ILE A 111 -1.52 9.80 2.66
C ILE A 111 -0.08 9.76 2.16
N ARG A 112 0.90 9.51 3.03
CA ARG A 112 2.31 9.44 2.58
C ARG A 112 2.59 8.19 1.73
N ASN A 113 1.93 7.08 2.00
CA ASN A 113 2.01 5.89 1.14
C ASN A 113 1.35 6.10 -0.23
N ALA A 114 0.37 7.01 -0.34
CA ALA A 114 -0.21 7.37 -1.63
C ALA A 114 0.85 7.97 -2.58
N VAL A 115 1.85 8.68 -2.06
CA VAL A 115 2.97 9.22 -2.87
C VAL A 115 3.78 8.10 -3.51
N ALA A 116 4.25 7.14 -2.71
CA ALA A 116 5.02 5.99 -3.21
C ALA A 116 4.18 5.09 -4.13
N THR A 117 2.88 4.97 -3.86
CA THR A 117 1.95 4.24 -4.73
C THR A 117 1.80 4.93 -6.08
N ALA A 118 1.62 6.25 -6.10
CA ALA A 118 1.51 7.02 -7.34
C ALA A 118 2.79 6.97 -8.18
N GLU A 119 3.96 7.14 -7.54
CA GLU A 119 5.27 7.03 -8.22
C GLU A 119 5.50 5.63 -8.78
N GLY A 120 5.18 4.58 -8.02
CA GLY A 120 5.26 3.21 -8.50
C GLY A 120 4.29 2.94 -9.66
N ALA A 121 3.09 3.49 -9.64
CA ALA A 121 2.11 3.34 -10.71
C ALA A 121 2.60 3.99 -12.01
N ILE A 122 3.12 5.22 -11.91
CA ILE A 122 3.72 5.94 -13.03
C ILE A 122 4.92 5.17 -13.58
N ALA A 123 5.79 4.64 -12.71
CA ALA A 123 6.93 3.84 -13.13
C ALA A 123 6.51 2.56 -13.86
N GLU A 124 5.46 1.88 -13.41
CA GLU A 124 4.87 0.74 -14.14
C GLU A 124 4.31 1.16 -15.50
N ALA A 125 3.62 2.30 -15.59
CA ALA A 125 3.13 2.84 -16.86
C ALA A 125 4.26 3.12 -17.86
N ILE A 126 5.34 3.76 -17.39
CA ILE A 126 6.53 4.05 -18.21
C ILE A 126 7.23 2.76 -18.64
N TYR A 127 7.34 1.79 -17.74
CA TYR A 127 7.98 0.51 -18.04
C TYR A 127 7.17 -0.33 -19.04
N MET A 128 5.83 -0.29 -18.96
CA MET A 128 4.95 -1.11 -19.79
C MET A 128 4.60 -0.48 -21.14
N SER A 129 4.66 0.84 -21.26
CA SER A 129 4.33 1.54 -22.50
C SER A 129 5.57 1.81 -23.35
N ASN A 130 5.36 1.87 -24.67
CA ASN A 130 6.38 2.31 -25.63
C ASN A 130 6.26 3.80 -25.97
N GLU A 131 5.36 4.51 -25.28
CA GLU A 131 5.08 5.93 -25.47
C GLU A 131 5.45 6.72 -24.21
N VAL A 132 5.68 8.02 -24.39
CA VAL A 132 5.91 8.95 -23.28
C VAL A 132 4.56 9.38 -22.68
N LEU A 133 4.51 9.64 -21.38
CA LEU A 133 3.31 10.20 -20.72
C LEU A 133 3.04 11.66 -21.08
N HIS A 134 4.08 12.40 -21.44
CA HIS A 134 4.00 13.83 -21.72
C HIS A 134 3.02 14.12 -22.87
N GLY A 135 2.03 14.97 -22.61
CA GLY A 135 1.02 15.37 -23.59
C GLY A 135 -0.07 14.33 -23.88
N GLN A 136 0.02 13.13 -23.31
CA GLN A 136 -0.93 12.04 -23.56
C GLN A 136 -2.22 12.19 -22.75
N GLU A 137 -3.30 11.67 -23.31
CA GLU A 137 -4.61 11.55 -22.64
C GLU A 137 -4.56 10.40 -21.63
N VAL A 138 -4.80 10.72 -20.35
CA VAL A 138 -4.73 9.78 -19.23
C VAL A 138 -6.03 9.80 -18.43
N LEU A 139 -6.63 8.62 -18.27
CA LEU A 139 -7.82 8.43 -17.45
C LEU A 139 -7.43 7.90 -16.07
N VAL A 140 -7.91 8.54 -15.01
CA VAL A 140 -7.80 8.05 -13.63
C VAL A 140 -9.20 7.66 -13.13
N LEU A 141 -9.38 6.37 -12.80
CA LEU A 141 -10.65 5.86 -12.26
C LEU A 141 -10.66 5.97 -10.74
N GLY A 142 -11.66 6.65 -10.21
CA GLY A 142 -11.76 7.03 -8.81
C GLY A 142 -11.00 8.33 -8.51
N TYR A 143 -11.32 8.94 -7.37
CA TYR A 143 -10.65 10.15 -6.88
C TYR A 143 -10.61 10.16 -5.35
N GLY A 144 -9.98 9.13 -4.78
CA GLY A 144 -9.63 9.04 -3.36
C GLY A 144 -8.15 9.34 -3.13
N ARG A 145 -7.65 9.08 -1.91
CA ARG A 145 -6.29 9.43 -1.46
C ARG A 145 -5.17 9.13 -2.48
N CYS A 146 -5.11 7.90 -3.02
CA CYS A 146 -4.09 7.52 -4.01
C CYS A 146 -4.29 8.19 -5.37
N ALA A 147 -5.54 8.27 -5.83
CA ALA A 147 -5.87 8.84 -7.14
C ALA A 147 -5.62 10.36 -7.19
N GLU A 148 -5.87 11.08 -6.10
CA GLU A 148 -5.59 12.53 -6.01
C GLU A 148 -4.10 12.81 -6.23
N VAL A 149 -3.21 12.11 -5.50
CA VAL A 149 -1.75 12.26 -5.64
C VAL A 149 -1.26 11.81 -7.02
N LEU A 150 -1.84 10.73 -7.56
CA LEU A 150 -1.50 10.22 -8.88
C LEU A 150 -1.87 11.21 -9.99
N ALA A 151 -3.10 11.73 -9.98
CA ALA A 151 -3.56 12.72 -10.94
C ALA A 151 -2.69 13.99 -10.92
N ASP A 152 -2.32 14.45 -9.71
CA ASP A 152 -1.45 15.61 -9.56
C ASP A 152 -0.05 15.39 -10.15
N LYS A 153 0.59 14.25 -9.84
CA LYS A 153 1.91 13.90 -10.41
C LYS A 153 1.87 13.75 -11.92
N LEU A 154 0.84 13.10 -12.47
CA LEU A 154 0.66 12.93 -13.92
C LEU A 154 0.54 14.29 -14.63
N LYS A 155 -0.26 15.22 -14.09
CA LYS A 155 -0.31 16.61 -14.60
C LYS A 155 1.04 17.31 -14.48
N GLY A 156 1.76 17.11 -13.38
CA GLY A 156 3.13 17.62 -13.20
C GLY A 156 4.10 17.10 -14.27
N MET A 157 3.85 15.91 -14.82
CA MET A 157 4.55 15.34 -15.98
C MET A 157 3.96 15.78 -17.33
N SER A 158 3.07 16.78 -17.32
CA SER A 158 2.35 17.32 -18.46
C SER A 158 1.45 16.33 -19.20
N ALA A 159 0.97 15.28 -18.52
CA ALA A 159 -0.12 14.45 -19.03
C ALA A 159 -1.46 15.22 -18.94
N LYS A 160 -2.38 14.93 -19.86
CA LYS A 160 -3.74 15.48 -19.85
C LYS A 160 -4.62 14.53 -19.07
N VAL A 161 -4.94 14.91 -17.83
CA VAL A 161 -5.61 14.02 -16.88
C VAL A 161 -7.11 14.26 -16.88
N THR A 162 -7.86 13.20 -17.14
CA THR A 162 -9.30 13.12 -16.94
C THR A 162 -9.58 12.19 -15.76
N VAL A 163 -10.44 12.62 -14.84
CA VAL A 163 -10.86 11.83 -13.67
C VAL A 163 -12.28 11.32 -13.87
N MET A 164 -12.46 10.01 -13.71
CA MET A 164 -13.78 9.39 -13.74
C MET A 164 -14.15 8.86 -12.36
N ALA A 165 -15.17 9.44 -11.73
CA ALA A 165 -15.56 9.09 -10.37
C ALA A 165 -17.09 9.04 -10.21
N ARG A 166 -17.59 8.13 -9.35
CA ARG A 166 -19.04 7.96 -9.10
C ARG A 166 -19.66 9.15 -8.36
N ARG A 167 -18.97 9.65 -7.34
CA ARG A 167 -19.48 10.75 -6.49
C ARG A 167 -19.27 12.09 -7.16
N GLY A 168 -20.33 12.90 -7.26
CA GLY A 168 -20.28 14.24 -7.81
C GLY A 168 -19.25 15.13 -7.11
N GLU A 169 -19.20 15.08 -5.77
CA GLU A 169 -18.21 15.83 -4.97
C GLU A 169 -16.76 15.52 -5.38
N ALA A 170 -16.44 14.24 -5.61
CA ALA A 170 -15.11 13.81 -6.01
C ALA A 170 -14.74 14.34 -7.41
N ARG A 171 -15.71 14.38 -8.34
CA ARG A 171 -15.53 15.01 -9.65
C ARG A 171 -15.33 16.52 -9.51
N SER A 172 -16.17 17.21 -8.74
CA SER A 172 -16.02 18.65 -8.50
C SER A 172 -14.67 18.99 -7.88
N ARG A 173 -14.16 18.16 -6.96
CA ARG A 173 -12.80 18.30 -6.42
C ARG A 173 -11.74 18.12 -7.51
N ALA A 174 -11.85 17.09 -8.35
CA ALA A 174 -10.92 16.91 -9.46
C ALA A 174 -10.89 18.13 -10.40
N TRP A 175 -12.06 18.70 -10.69
CA TRP A 175 -12.22 19.92 -11.48
C TRP A 175 -11.48 21.12 -10.90
N THR A 176 -11.61 21.37 -9.59
CA THR A 176 -10.97 22.52 -8.94
C THR A 176 -9.44 22.44 -9.00
N PHE A 177 -8.89 21.24 -9.19
CA PHE A 177 -7.46 21.02 -9.42
C PHE A 177 -7.09 20.97 -10.92
N GLY A 178 -7.98 21.39 -11.83
CA GLY A 178 -7.68 21.51 -13.26
C GLY A 178 -7.68 20.20 -14.04
N ASN A 179 -8.31 19.14 -13.52
CA ASN A 179 -8.55 17.92 -14.29
C ASN A 179 -9.88 18.02 -15.04
N GLU A 180 -9.97 17.37 -16.21
CA GLU A 180 -11.28 17.09 -16.80
C GLU A 180 -12.02 16.03 -15.97
N MET A 181 -13.35 15.96 -16.06
CA MET A 181 -14.09 14.86 -15.41
C MET A 181 -15.08 14.19 -16.34
N LEU A 182 -15.23 12.89 -16.10
CA LEU A 182 -16.28 12.06 -16.68
C LEU A 182 -17.15 11.47 -15.57
N GLU A 183 -18.42 11.28 -15.91
CA GLU A 183 -19.29 10.46 -15.08
C GLU A 183 -18.85 9.00 -15.14
N PHE A 184 -18.95 8.31 -14.01
CA PHE A 184 -18.52 6.91 -13.93
C PHE A 184 -19.41 6.01 -14.76
N GLY A 185 -18.82 5.22 -15.65
CA GLY A 185 -19.57 4.39 -16.59
C GLY A 185 -19.71 5.02 -17.98
N ASP A 186 -19.28 6.27 -18.17
CA ASP A 186 -19.28 6.88 -19.50
C ASP A 186 -18.17 6.29 -20.38
N ILE A 187 -18.55 5.46 -21.34
CA ILE A 187 -17.62 4.75 -22.23
C ILE A 187 -17.37 5.47 -23.55
N ARG A 188 -18.09 6.56 -23.84
CA ARG A 188 -18.16 7.17 -25.19
C ARG A 188 -16.83 7.68 -25.72
N GLU A 189 -15.92 8.04 -24.82
CA GLU A 189 -14.63 8.66 -25.16
C GLU A 189 -13.43 7.79 -24.79
N LEU A 190 -13.64 6.50 -24.48
CA LEU A 190 -12.54 5.64 -24.02
C LEU A 190 -11.43 5.44 -25.06
N GLU A 191 -11.75 5.61 -26.34
CA GLU A 191 -10.79 5.49 -27.46
C GLU A 191 -9.69 6.56 -27.45
N LYS A 192 -9.90 7.69 -26.76
CA LYS A 192 -8.89 8.78 -26.74
C LYS A 192 -7.75 8.52 -25.76
N PHE A 193 -7.97 7.68 -24.74
CA PHE A 193 -7.00 7.48 -23.66
C PHE A 193 -5.89 6.53 -24.05
N HIS A 194 -4.66 6.94 -23.75
CA HIS A 194 -3.44 6.14 -23.96
C HIS A 194 -3.06 5.39 -22.69
N TYR A 195 -3.44 5.94 -21.53
CA TYR A 195 -3.24 5.30 -20.23
C TYR A 195 -4.51 5.34 -19.41
N ILE A 196 -4.79 4.25 -18.71
CA ILE A 196 -5.86 4.17 -17.72
C ILE A 196 -5.27 3.68 -16.41
N PHE A 197 -5.41 4.49 -15.36
CA PHE A 197 -5.03 4.12 -14.00
C PHE A 197 -6.29 3.78 -13.20
N ASN A 198 -6.49 2.50 -12.88
CA ASN A 198 -7.60 2.10 -12.02
C ASN A 198 -7.21 2.16 -10.54
N THR A 199 -8.00 2.87 -9.74
CA THR A 199 -7.86 2.90 -8.28
C THR A 199 -9.09 2.38 -7.54
N VAL A 200 -10.14 2.00 -8.27
CA VAL A 200 -11.43 1.58 -7.71
C VAL A 200 -11.36 0.09 -7.33
N PRO A 201 -11.66 -0.28 -6.06
CA PRO A 201 -11.64 -1.67 -5.59
C PRO A 201 -12.93 -2.41 -5.98
N ALA A 202 -13.27 -2.38 -7.27
CA ALA A 202 -14.39 -3.10 -7.85
C ALA A 202 -14.14 -3.30 -9.36
N VAL A 203 -14.68 -4.39 -9.91
CA VAL A 203 -14.65 -4.64 -11.35
C VAL A 203 -15.39 -3.52 -12.07
N CYS A 204 -14.66 -2.73 -12.86
CA CYS A 204 -15.18 -1.57 -13.58
C CYS A 204 -14.69 -1.52 -15.03
N ILE A 205 -13.47 -1.97 -15.32
CA ILE A 205 -12.98 -2.13 -16.69
C ILE A 205 -13.44 -3.50 -17.20
N THR A 206 -14.68 -3.53 -17.68
CA THR A 206 -15.36 -4.71 -18.21
C THR A 206 -15.02 -4.93 -19.68
N ARG A 207 -15.50 -6.03 -20.26
CA ARG A 207 -15.37 -6.31 -21.70
C ARG A 207 -15.93 -5.19 -22.58
N GLU A 208 -17.08 -4.65 -22.18
CA GLU A 208 -17.74 -3.54 -22.88
C GLU A 208 -16.83 -2.30 -22.93
N TRP A 209 -16.16 -1.96 -21.83
CA TRP A 209 -15.22 -0.86 -21.82
C TRP A 209 -14.01 -1.15 -22.70
N ILE A 210 -13.44 -2.35 -22.56
CA ILE A 210 -12.27 -2.81 -23.31
C ILE A 210 -12.52 -2.76 -24.82
N ASP A 211 -13.74 -3.09 -25.27
CA ASP A 211 -14.12 -3.02 -26.69
C ASP A 211 -14.21 -1.57 -27.23
N CYS A 212 -14.35 -0.57 -26.36
CA CYS A 212 -14.38 0.86 -26.71
C CYS A 212 -13.02 1.56 -26.53
N MET A 213 -11.99 0.88 -26.02
CA MET A 213 -10.69 1.48 -25.74
C MET A 213 -9.79 1.57 -26.98
N ASN A 214 -8.82 2.47 -26.91
CA ASN A 214 -7.66 2.44 -27.80
C ASN A 214 -6.93 1.09 -27.66
N ARG A 215 -6.69 0.39 -28.77
CA ARG A 215 -5.95 -0.88 -28.81
C ARG A 215 -4.53 -0.80 -28.23
N TYR A 216 -3.93 0.40 -28.19
CA TYR A 216 -2.60 0.66 -27.65
C TYR A 216 -2.62 1.14 -26.19
N CYS A 217 -3.81 1.27 -25.60
CA CYS A 217 -3.97 1.71 -24.21
C CYS A 217 -3.16 0.83 -23.24
N CYS A 218 -2.52 1.48 -22.26
CA CYS A 218 -1.84 0.84 -21.15
C CYS A 218 -2.65 1.00 -19.86
N ILE A 219 -3.11 -0.12 -19.29
CA ILE A 219 -3.93 -0.15 -18.08
C ILE A 219 -3.07 -0.54 -16.88
N ILE A 220 -2.99 0.38 -15.91
CA ILE A 220 -2.30 0.18 -14.63
C ILE A 220 -3.36 0.10 -13.53
N ASP A 221 -3.61 -1.10 -13.03
CA ASP A 221 -4.59 -1.32 -11.99
C ASP A 221 -3.91 -1.41 -10.64
N ILE A 222 -4.09 -0.40 -9.79
CA ILE A 222 -3.53 -0.35 -8.43
C ILE A 222 -4.58 -0.66 -7.36
N ALA A 223 -5.78 -1.10 -7.75
CA ALA A 223 -6.77 -1.54 -6.80
C ALA A 223 -6.32 -2.81 -6.07
N SER A 224 -6.83 -3.00 -4.85
CA SER A 224 -6.63 -4.24 -4.10
C SER A 224 -7.10 -5.45 -4.90
N LYS A 225 -6.43 -6.59 -4.73
CA LYS A 225 -6.81 -7.86 -5.38
C LYS A 225 -8.32 -8.14 -5.20
N PRO A 226 -9.02 -8.62 -6.24
CA PRO A 226 -8.51 -9.06 -7.54
C PRO A 226 -8.23 -7.94 -8.57
N GLY A 227 -8.36 -6.67 -8.18
CA GLY A 227 -8.33 -5.53 -9.10
C GLY A 227 -9.73 -5.15 -9.59
N GLY A 228 -9.76 -4.26 -10.57
CA GLY A 228 -10.99 -3.80 -11.22
C GLY A 228 -11.04 -4.06 -12.73
N THR A 229 -10.10 -4.81 -13.28
CA THR A 229 -9.92 -5.02 -14.73
C THR A 229 -10.12 -6.48 -15.14
N ASP A 230 -10.83 -6.73 -16.24
CA ASP A 230 -10.85 -8.05 -16.91
C ASP A 230 -9.52 -8.27 -17.68
N PHE A 231 -8.47 -8.65 -16.93
CA PHE A 231 -7.13 -8.86 -17.49
C PHE A 231 -7.09 -9.95 -18.58
N ASP A 232 -7.91 -10.99 -18.44
CA ASP A 232 -7.99 -12.08 -19.42
C ASP A 232 -8.53 -11.56 -20.75
N TYR A 233 -9.54 -10.69 -20.73
CA TYR A 233 -10.08 -10.09 -21.94
C TYR A 233 -9.13 -9.05 -22.55
N CYS A 234 -8.44 -8.25 -21.72
CA CYS A 234 -7.35 -7.37 -22.19
C CYS A 234 -6.30 -8.16 -22.97
N SER A 235 -5.86 -9.30 -22.42
CA SER A 235 -4.88 -10.18 -23.09
C SER A 235 -5.40 -10.71 -24.43
N LYS A 236 -6.67 -11.10 -24.53
CA LYS A 236 -7.28 -11.57 -25.80
C LYS A 236 -7.35 -10.47 -26.86
N LYS A 237 -7.51 -9.22 -26.44
CA LYS A 237 -7.54 -8.03 -27.32
C LYS A 237 -6.16 -7.45 -27.61
N GLY A 238 -5.12 -7.96 -26.97
CA GLY A 238 -3.75 -7.43 -27.08
C GLY A 238 -3.55 -6.09 -26.37
N ILE A 239 -4.42 -5.72 -25.43
CA ILE A 239 -4.30 -4.52 -24.61
C ILE A 239 -3.37 -4.81 -23.43
N ARG A 240 -2.40 -3.92 -23.19
CA ARG A 240 -1.45 -4.05 -22.08
C ARG A 240 -2.16 -3.69 -20.79
N ALA A 241 -2.34 -4.66 -19.89
CA ALA A 241 -2.95 -4.44 -18.59
C ALA A 241 -2.19 -5.18 -17.50
N LYS A 242 -2.01 -4.54 -16.33
CA LYS A 242 -1.31 -5.16 -15.20
C LYS A 242 -1.92 -4.75 -13.86
N LEU A 243 -2.18 -5.76 -13.02
CA LEU A 243 -2.45 -5.58 -11.61
C LEU A 243 -1.16 -5.28 -10.84
N CYS A 244 -1.04 -4.07 -10.33
CA CYS A 244 0.13 -3.54 -9.66
C CYS A 244 -0.08 -3.51 -8.15
N SER A 245 0.38 -4.56 -7.46
CA SER A 245 0.27 -4.66 -6.00
C SER A 245 1.58 -4.31 -5.29
N SER A 246 1.47 -3.93 -4.01
CA SER A 246 2.61 -3.64 -3.12
C SER A 246 3.60 -2.60 -3.67
N LEU A 247 3.12 -1.58 -4.39
CA LEU A 247 3.97 -0.57 -5.03
C LEU A 247 4.92 0.14 -4.06
N PRO A 248 4.51 0.58 -2.85
CA PRO A 248 5.43 1.22 -1.92
C PRO A 248 6.63 0.33 -1.54
N GLY A 249 6.38 -0.97 -1.30
CA GLY A 249 7.45 -1.92 -0.95
C GLY A 249 8.40 -2.26 -2.11
N ARG A 250 7.95 -2.09 -3.35
CA ARG A 250 8.76 -2.37 -4.55
C ARG A 250 9.57 -1.16 -5.02
N TYR A 251 8.96 0.02 -5.04
CA TYR A 251 9.53 1.21 -5.65
C TYR A 251 10.15 2.19 -4.65
N ALA A 252 9.67 2.23 -3.41
CA ALA A 252 10.19 3.13 -2.38
C ALA A 252 10.36 2.45 -0.99
N PRO A 253 10.96 1.24 -0.91
CA PRO A 253 10.99 0.48 0.35
C PRO A 253 11.70 1.23 1.48
N LYS A 254 12.73 2.02 1.18
CA LYS A 254 13.43 2.84 2.17
C LYS A 254 12.53 3.90 2.76
N SER A 255 11.93 4.73 1.91
CA SER A 255 11.04 5.81 2.34
C SER A 255 9.83 5.28 3.11
N SER A 256 9.22 4.18 2.64
CA SER A 256 8.09 3.55 3.31
C SER A 256 8.48 2.89 4.64
N GLY A 257 9.61 2.17 4.70
CA GLY A 257 10.09 1.56 5.94
C GLY A 257 10.45 2.60 7.01
N GLU A 258 11.14 3.67 6.62
CA GLU A 258 11.46 4.78 7.52
C GLU A 258 10.21 5.52 8.01
N LEU A 259 9.19 5.67 7.15
CA LEU A 259 7.92 6.27 7.54
C LEU A 259 7.24 5.47 8.66
N LEU A 260 7.17 4.14 8.52
CA LEU A 260 6.58 3.26 9.52
C LEU A 260 7.37 3.32 10.84
N ALA A 261 8.70 3.25 10.77
CA ALA A 261 9.55 3.37 11.96
C ALA A 261 9.38 4.72 12.68
N ARG A 262 9.29 5.85 11.96
CA ARG A 262 9.00 7.16 12.58
C ARG A 262 7.65 7.18 13.30
N LYS A 263 6.65 6.48 12.76
CA LYS A 263 5.34 6.40 13.40
C LYS A 263 5.38 5.56 14.67
N ILE A 264 6.09 4.43 14.65
CA ILE A 264 6.36 3.61 15.83
C ILE A 264 7.08 4.45 16.90
N GLU A 265 8.11 5.20 16.52
CA GLU A 265 8.84 6.11 17.43
C GLU A 265 7.89 7.13 18.10
N SER A 266 6.99 7.76 17.34
CA SER A 266 5.99 8.70 17.88
C SER A 266 5.09 8.03 18.91
N ILE A 267 4.54 6.86 18.57
CA ILE A 267 3.61 6.13 19.43
C ILE A 267 4.30 5.65 20.71
N ILE A 268 5.54 5.17 20.61
CA ILE A 268 6.35 4.78 21.78
C ILE A 268 6.54 5.97 22.72
N LYS A 269 6.90 7.14 22.18
CA LYS A 269 7.07 8.38 22.98
C LYS A 269 5.77 8.79 23.67
N GLU A 270 4.64 8.73 22.96
CA GLU A 270 3.31 9.07 23.50
C GLU A 270 2.88 8.09 24.59
N THR A 271 3.24 6.81 24.48
CA THR A 271 2.79 5.75 25.40
C THR A 271 3.66 5.64 26.65
N ILE A 272 4.96 5.91 26.55
CA ILE A 272 5.95 5.70 27.64
C ILE A 272 6.39 7.02 28.30
N GLY A 273 6.04 8.19 27.73
CA GLY A 273 6.39 9.52 28.25
C GLY A 273 7.83 9.95 27.92
N GLU A 274 8.15 11.22 28.17
CA GLU A 274 9.39 11.95 27.79
C GLU A 274 10.71 11.38 28.34
N GLY A 275 10.72 10.26 29.07
CA GLY A 275 11.94 9.62 29.61
C GLY A 275 12.92 9.05 28.57
N TYR A 276 12.68 9.28 27.27
CA TYR A 276 13.55 8.85 26.16
C TYR A 276 14.46 9.95 25.62
N GLU A 277 14.37 11.19 26.12
CA GLU A 277 15.25 12.28 25.67
C GLU A 277 16.67 12.23 26.28
N GLU A 278 16.91 11.38 27.28
CA GLU A 278 18.21 11.23 27.96
C GLU A 278 19.04 10.01 27.52
N MET A 279 18.95 9.56 26.27
CA MET A 279 19.96 8.62 25.74
C MET A 279 21.07 9.41 25.04
N PRO A 280 22.29 9.46 25.62
CA PRO A 280 23.39 10.23 25.06
C PRO A 280 23.81 9.64 23.71
N PHE A 281 23.79 10.49 22.69
CA PHE A 281 24.38 10.26 21.38
C PHE A 281 25.90 10.45 21.43
#